data_AF-A0A1F8CQW1-F1
#
_entry.id   AF-A0A1F8CQW1-F1
#
_cell.length_a   1.000
_cell.length_b   1.000
_cell.length_c   1.000
_cell.angle_alpha   90.00
_cell.angle_beta   90.00
_cell.angle_gamma   90.00
#
_symmetry.space_group_name_H-M   'P 1'
#
loop_
_entity.id
_entity.type
_entity.pdbx_description
1 polymer ?
#
loop_
_entity_poly.entity_id
_entity_poly.type
_entity_poly.pdbx_seq_one_letter_code
_entity_poly.pdbx_strand_id
1 'polypeptide(L)'
;MIAAGVLVWKRIGEINQRKEYVQTVEELTNEKVIGGEKDPMGCLLSAGYTWYEEKQKCLRAWEEGCENGAWTKMACEKEGGRLVSNIDNQGKCNLNEKDLGKVQGLIEPFICCVSSSK
;
A
#
# COMPACT_ATOMS: atom_id res chain seq x y z
N MET A 1 11.46 -62.71 37.04
CA MET A 1 11.59 -62.11 35.67
C MET A 1 10.37 -61.28 35.23
N ILE A 2 9.27 -61.19 35.99
CA ILE A 2 8.01 -60.55 35.52
C ILE A 2 7.92 -59.04 35.83
N ALA A 3 8.65 -58.54 36.85
CA ALA A 3 8.55 -57.13 37.28
C ALA A 3 9.08 -56.10 36.26
N ALA A 4 10.09 -56.46 35.47
CA ALA A 4 10.70 -55.55 34.49
C ALA A 4 9.74 -55.24 33.32
N GLY A 5 8.92 -56.20 32.89
CA GLY A 5 7.98 -56.03 31.77
C GLY A 5 6.86 -55.03 32.06
N VAL A 6 6.35 -55.01 33.30
CA VAL A 6 5.28 -54.10 33.73
C VAL A 6 5.75 -52.65 33.80
N LEU A 7 6.97 -52.42 34.32
CA LEU A 7 7.56 -51.09 34.39
C LEU A 7 7.86 -50.50 33.01
N VAL A 8 8.31 -51.34 32.07
CA VAL A 8 8.57 -50.93 30.68
C VAL A 8 7.26 -50.56 29.97
N TRP A 9 6.19 -51.35 30.12
CA TRP A 9 4.90 -51.05 29.47
C TRP A 9 4.25 -49.76 30.01
N LYS A 10 4.34 -49.52 31.32
CA LYS A 10 3.87 -48.28 31.95
C LYS A 10 4.64 -47.06 31.40
N ARG A 11 5.96 -47.17 31.27
CA ARG A 11 6.83 -46.10 30.73
C ARG A 11 6.59 -45.86 29.23
N ILE A 12 6.33 -46.91 28.45
CA ILE A 12 6.01 -46.79 27.01
C ILE A 12 4.65 -46.10 26.82
N GLY A 13 3.63 -46.43 27.62
CA GLY A 13 2.33 -45.75 27.59
C GLY A 13 2.43 -44.25 27.89
N GLU A 14 3.25 -43.89 28.89
CA GLU A 14 3.53 -42.49 29.26
C GLU A 14 4.34 -41.73 28.18
N ILE A 15 5.24 -42.42 27.47
CA ILE A 15 5.99 -41.84 26.34
C ILE A 15 5.05 -41.64 25.12
N ASN A 16 4.12 -42.56 24.88
CA ASN A 16 3.22 -42.49 23.73
C ASN A 16 2.22 -41.34 23.87
N GLN A 17 1.65 -41.14 25.07
CA GLN A 17 0.78 -39.98 25.34
C GLN A 17 1.51 -38.65 25.18
N ARG A 18 2.80 -38.59 25.53
CA ARG A 18 3.60 -37.36 25.40
C ARG A 18 3.86 -36.99 23.93
N LYS A 19 4.02 -37.98 23.06
CA LYS A 19 4.25 -37.76 21.62
C LYS A 19 3.00 -37.23 20.92
N GLU A 20 1.83 -37.76 21.25
CA GLU A 20 0.55 -37.30 20.70
C GLU A 20 0.23 -35.86 21.13
N TYR A 21 0.58 -35.49 22.37
CA TYR A 21 0.44 -34.11 22.86
C TYR A 21 1.41 -33.11 22.18
N VAL A 22 2.67 -33.49 21.95
CA VAL A 22 3.64 -32.63 21.24
C VAL A 22 3.21 -32.36 19.79
N GLN A 23 2.63 -33.35 19.13
CA GLN A 23 2.15 -33.19 17.75
C GLN A 23 0.96 -32.20 17.66
N THR A 24 0.09 -32.15 18.67
CA THR A 24 -1.07 -31.25 18.67
C THR A 24 -0.73 -29.81 19.06
N VAL A 25 0.30 -29.57 19.88
CA VAL A 25 0.74 -28.21 20.21
C VAL A 25 1.48 -27.49 19.08
N GLU A 26 2.23 -28.21 18.23
CA GLU A 26 2.86 -27.59 17.05
C GLU A 26 1.82 -27.06 16.05
N GLU A 27 0.70 -27.77 15.90
CA GLU A 27 -0.41 -27.36 15.03
C GLU A 27 -1.23 -26.18 15.61
N LEU A 28 -1.37 -26.11 16.95
CA LEU A 28 -2.02 -24.97 17.65
C LEU A 28 -1.24 -23.66 17.54
N THR A 29 0.09 -23.72 17.33
CA THR A 29 0.91 -22.52 17.12
C THR A 29 0.93 -22.02 15.67
N ASN A 30 0.27 -22.73 14.75
CA ASN A 30 0.10 -22.28 13.37
C ASN A 30 -1.07 -21.29 13.22
N GLU A 31 -1.26 -20.43 14.23
CA GLU A 31 -2.09 -19.25 14.06
C GLU A 31 -1.38 -18.34 13.06
N LYS A 32 -1.91 -18.30 11.84
CA LYS A 32 -1.49 -17.35 10.81
C LYS A 32 -1.60 -15.95 11.41
N VAL A 33 -0.47 -15.32 11.70
CA VAL A 33 -0.42 -13.94 12.18
C VAL A 33 -1.16 -13.06 11.19
N ILE A 34 -2.29 -12.49 11.64
CA ILE A 34 -3.12 -11.63 10.81
C ILE A 34 -2.52 -10.23 10.86
N GLY A 35 -1.99 -9.78 9.72
CA GLY A 35 -1.35 -8.48 9.58
C GLY A 35 0.16 -8.52 9.70
N GLY A 36 0.81 -7.42 9.32
CA GLY A 36 2.28 -7.34 9.23
C GLY A 36 2.85 -7.84 7.90
N GLU A 37 2.00 -8.33 7.00
CA GLU A 37 2.38 -8.65 5.62
C GLU A 37 2.95 -7.41 4.94
N LYS A 38 4.13 -7.57 4.35
CA LYS A 38 4.83 -6.53 3.59
C LYS A 38 4.98 -6.96 2.14
N ASP A 39 4.92 -6.00 1.23
CA ASP A 39 5.29 -6.21 -0.17
C ASP A 39 6.81 -6.40 -0.33
N PRO A 40 7.32 -6.72 -1.54
CA PRO A 40 8.75 -6.88 -1.79
C PRO A 40 9.60 -5.65 -1.47
N MET A 41 8.99 -4.46 -1.48
CA MET A 41 9.64 -3.19 -1.16
C MET A 41 9.55 -2.84 0.34
N GLY A 42 8.93 -3.71 1.15
CA GLY A 42 8.81 -3.56 2.59
C GLY A 42 7.59 -2.76 3.07
N CYS A 43 6.64 -2.43 2.19
CA CYS A 43 5.44 -1.67 2.52
C CYS A 43 4.37 -2.55 3.16
N LEU A 44 3.81 -2.09 4.28
CA LEU A 44 2.76 -2.79 5.02
C LEU A 44 1.42 -2.75 4.28
N LEU A 45 1.04 -3.89 3.67
CA LEU A 45 -0.16 -4.02 2.86
C LEU A 45 -1.44 -3.82 3.68
N SER A 46 -1.53 -4.49 4.83
CA SER A 46 -2.70 -4.40 5.72
C SER A 46 -2.89 -2.99 6.31
N ALA A 47 -1.84 -2.17 6.31
CA ALA A 47 -1.91 -0.78 6.76
C ALA A 47 -2.19 0.20 5.60
N GLY A 48 -2.42 -0.29 4.37
CA GLY A 48 -2.74 0.53 3.20
C GLY A 48 -1.55 1.29 2.60
N TYR A 49 -0.31 0.83 2.85
CA TYR A 49 0.88 1.41 2.23
C TYR A 49 1.14 0.79 0.86
N THR A 50 1.55 1.62 -0.09
CA THR A 50 1.98 1.21 -1.43
C THR A 50 3.34 1.81 -1.73
N TRP A 51 4.21 1.04 -2.40
CA TRP A 51 5.50 1.53 -2.85
C TRP A 51 5.34 2.55 -3.99
N TYR A 52 5.92 3.74 -3.81
CA TYR A 52 6.03 4.76 -4.85
C TYR A 52 7.50 4.89 -5.28
N GLU A 53 7.79 4.50 -6.52
CA GLU A 53 9.16 4.47 -7.07
C GLU A 53 9.78 5.86 -7.18
N GLU A 54 9.01 6.88 -7.57
CA GLU A 54 9.50 8.25 -7.71
C GLU A 54 10.02 8.85 -6.40
N LYS A 55 9.41 8.45 -5.29
CA LYS A 55 9.74 8.94 -3.95
C LYS A 55 10.57 7.95 -3.15
N GLN A 56 10.79 6.75 -3.69
CA GLN A 56 11.49 5.63 -3.05
C GLN A 56 10.99 5.39 -1.61
N LYS A 57 9.67 5.43 -1.40
CA LYS A 57 9.06 5.24 -0.08
C LYS A 57 7.66 4.65 -0.15
N CYS A 58 7.28 4.00 0.95
CA CYS A 58 5.92 3.51 1.17
C CYS A 58 5.01 4.67 1.56
N LEU A 59 3.93 4.87 0.80
CA LEU A 59 2.98 5.95 1.06
C LEU A 59 1.55 5.46 1.02
N ARG A 60 0.71 6.18 1.74
CA ARG A 60 -0.75 6.10 1.59
C ARG A 60 -1.25 7.19 0.65
N ALA A 61 -2.37 6.92 -0.01
CA ALA A 61 -2.97 7.82 -0.99
C ALA A 61 -3.16 9.27 -0.46
N TRP A 62 -3.30 9.46 0.86
CA TRP A 62 -3.54 10.75 1.51
C TRP A 62 -2.33 11.38 2.23
N GLU A 63 -1.18 10.70 2.34
CA GLU A 63 -0.05 11.22 3.13
C GLU A 63 0.69 12.36 2.39
N GLU A 64 1.03 12.15 1.12
CA GLU A 64 1.73 13.16 0.33
C GLU A 64 1.32 13.11 -1.14
N GLY A 65 0.13 13.63 -1.45
CA GLY A 65 -0.32 13.87 -2.84
C GLY A 65 0.09 12.75 -3.79
N CYS A 66 -0.17 11.51 -3.38
CA CYS A 66 0.18 10.34 -4.16
C CYS A 66 -0.65 10.39 -5.43
N GLU A 67 0.05 10.55 -6.55
CA GLU A 67 -0.48 10.77 -7.89
C GLU A 67 -1.25 9.53 -8.36
N ASN A 68 -2.49 9.42 -7.90
CA ASN A 68 -3.54 8.67 -8.58
C ASN A 68 -4.46 9.69 -9.29
N GLY A 69 -3.88 10.48 -10.21
CA GLY A 69 -4.62 11.36 -11.11
C GLY A 69 -5.14 12.68 -10.55
N ALA A 70 -4.98 12.96 -9.25
CA ALA A 70 -5.36 14.24 -8.65
C ALA A 70 -4.19 15.24 -8.77
N TRP A 71 -4.30 16.19 -9.69
CA TRP A 71 -3.36 17.31 -9.75
C TRP A 71 -3.51 18.16 -8.48
N THR A 72 -2.40 18.48 -7.82
CA THR A 72 -2.40 19.43 -6.71
C THR A 72 -2.02 20.82 -7.21
N LYS A 73 -2.41 21.87 -6.49
CA LYS A 73 -1.99 23.26 -6.78
C LYS A 73 -0.46 23.36 -6.92
N MET A 74 0.25 22.72 -6.00
CA MET A 74 1.72 22.72 -5.98
C MET A 74 2.32 21.99 -7.19
N ALA A 75 1.73 20.86 -7.61
CA ALA A 75 2.14 20.17 -8.84
C ALA A 75 1.92 21.03 -10.08
N CYS A 76 0.78 21.73 -10.17
CA CYS A 76 0.49 22.63 -11.27
C CYS A 76 1.54 23.75 -11.39
N GLU A 77 1.87 24.40 -10.27
CA GLU A 77 2.84 25.50 -10.24
C GLU A 77 4.26 25.02 -10.52
N LYS A 78 4.63 23.82 -10.04
CA LYS A 78 5.94 23.20 -10.27
C LYS A 78 6.21 22.93 -11.76
N GLU A 79 5.19 22.55 -12.51
CA GLU A 79 5.27 22.36 -13.96
C GLU A 79 5.16 23.68 -14.75
N GLY A 80 5.18 24.83 -14.07
CA GLY A 80 5.00 26.14 -14.70
C GLY A 80 3.57 26.37 -15.21
N GLY A 81 2.61 25.59 -14.71
CA GLY A 81 1.19 25.72 -15.01
C GLY A 81 0.54 26.90 -14.29
N ARG A 82 -0.62 27.30 -14.81
CA ARG A 82 -1.50 28.32 -14.23
C ARG A 82 -2.83 27.70 -13.84
N LEU A 83 -3.29 28.03 -12.63
CA LEU A 83 -4.63 27.72 -12.18
C LEU A 83 -5.63 28.66 -12.84
N VAL A 84 -6.67 28.11 -13.46
CA VAL A 84 -7.80 28.86 -14.02
C VAL A 84 -9.10 28.36 -13.39
N SER A 85 -10.10 29.24 -13.28
CA SER A 85 -11.41 28.87 -12.74
C SER A 85 -12.37 28.34 -13.82
N ASN A 86 -12.09 28.62 -15.10
CA ASN A 86 -12.91 28.21 -16.24
C ASN A 86 -12.01 27.94 -17.47
N ILE A 87 -12.47 27.08 -18.37
CA ILE A 87 -11.88 26.80 -19.69
C ILE A 87 -12.86 27.20 -20.80
N ASP A 88 -12.39 27.32 -22.04
CA ASP A 88 -13.28 27.61 -23.16
C ASP A 88 -14.20 26.42 -23.48
N ASN A 89 -15.21 26.66 -24.32
CA ASN A 89 -16.15 25.64 -24.77
C ASN A 89 -15.53 24.53 -25.64
N GLN A 90 -14.24 24.64 -25.98
CA GLN A 90 -13.47 23.64 -26.72
C GLN A 90 -12.53 22.85 -25.78
N GLY A 91 -12.58 23.09 -24.47
CA GLY A 91 -11.74 22.41 -23.49
C GLY A 91 -10.28 22.88 -23.50
N LYS A 92 -9.98 24.01 -24.15
CA LYS A 92 -8.65 24.61 -24.19
C LYS A 92 -8.49 25.66 -23.10
N CYS A 93 -7.26 25.74 -22.59
CA CYS A 93 -6.88 26.72 -21.59
C CYS A 93 -6.58 28.06 -22.26
N ASN A 94 -7.62 28.89 -22.41
CA ASN A 94 -7.51 30.24 -22.94
C ASN A 94 -7.95 31.25 -21.88
N LEU A 95 -7.08 32.19 -21.53
CA LEU A 95 -7.41 33.30 -20.63
C LEU A 95 -7.07 34.62 -21.32
N ASN A 96 -8.09 35.43 -21.62
CA ASN A 96 -7.93 36.74 -22.27
C ASN A 96 -7.09 36.64 -23.56
N GLU A 97 -7.47 35.77 -24.50
CA GLU A 97 -6.76 35.50 -25.77
C GLU A 97 -5.32 34.95 -25.63
N LYS A 98 -4.87 34.65 -24.42
CA LYS A 98 -3.58 34.01 -24.18
C LYS A 98 -3.73 32.50 -24.07
N ASP A 99 -3.10 31.78 -25.00
CA ASP A 99 -2.95 30.32 -24.93
C ASP A 99 -2.12 29.96 -23.68
N LEU A 100 -2.78 29.36 -22.69
CA LEU A 100 -2.14 28.83 -21.48
C LEU A 100 -1.73 27.35 -21.64
N GLY A 101 -2.02 26.75 -22.80
CA GLY A 101 -1.64 25.39 -23.16
C GLY A 101 -2.74 24.36 -22.95
N LYS A 102 -2.39 23.18 -22.41
CA LYS A 102 -3.32 22.03 -22.27
C LYS A 102 -3.77 21.85 -20.82
N VAL A 103 -4.99 21.34 -20.65
CA VAL A 103 -5.49 20.92 -19.34
C VAL A 103 -4.74 19.67 -18.92
N GLN A 104 -4.05 19.78 -17.79
CA GLN A 104 -3.24 18.68 -17.28
C GLN A 104 -3.97 17.96 -16.12
N GLY A 105 -4.84 18.66 -15.37
CA GLY A 105 -5.72 18.03 -14.38
C GLY A 105 -6.77 18.95 -13.77
N LEU A 106 -7.76 18.31 -13.13
CA LEU A 106 -8.86 18.95 -12.40
C LEU A 106 -8.49 19.08 -10.91
N ILE A 107 -8.56 20.29 -10.38
CA ILE A 107 -8.18 20.62 -9.00
C ILE A 107 -9.36 21.37 -8.36
N GLU A 108 -10.46 20.70 -8.02
CA GLU A 108 -11.69 21.37 -7.57
C GLU A 108 -11.41 22.50 -6.55
N PRO A 109 -11.83 23.77 -6.82
CA PRO A 109 -12.68 24.27 -7.92
C PRO A 109 -11.92 24.80 -9.16
N PHE A 110 -10.60 24.65 -9.23
CA PHE A 110 -9.72 25.15 -10.29
C PHE A 110 -9.28 24.07 -11.28
N ILE A 111 -8.72 24.51 -12.41
CA ILE A 111 -8.20 23.65 -13.47
C ILE A 111 -6.73 24.02 -13.68
N CYS A 112 -5.85 23.03 -13.80
CA CYS A 112 -4.45 23.27 -14.10
C CYS A 112 -4.20 23.30 -15.60
N CYS A 113 -3.67 24.44 -16.07
CA CYS A 113 -3.30 24.67 -17.46
C CYS A 113 -1.78 24.80 -17.60
N VAL A 114 -1.15 23.93 -18.39
CA VAL A 114 0.31 23.94 -18.59
C VAL A 114 0.63 24.31 -20.04
N SER A 115 1.50 25.31 -20.22
CA SER A 115 1.95 25.77 -21.54
C SER A 115 2.60 24.61 -22.31
N SER A 116 2.15 24.34 -23.54
CA SER A 116 2.77 23.31 -24.39
C SER A 116 4.13 23.72 -24.98
N SER A 117 4.66 24.88 -24.60
CA SER A 117 5.97 25.35 -25.04
C SER A 117 7.05 24.94 -24.04
N LYS A 118 7.66 23.78 -24.26
CA LYS A 118 9.09 23.58 -23.96
C LYS A 118 9.85 23.71 -25.26
#